data_AF-A0A2S6IPD8-F1
#
_entry.id   AF-A0A2S6IPD8-F1
#
_cell.length_a   1.000
_cell.length_b   1.000
_cell.length_c   1.000
_cell.angle_alpha   90.00
_cell.angle_beta   90.00
_cell.angle_gamma   90.00
#
_symmetry.space_group_name_H-M   'P 1'
#
loop_
_entity.id
_entity.type
_entity.pdbx_description
1 polymer ?
#
loop_
_entity_poly.entity_id
_entity_poly.type
_entity_poly.pdbx_seq_one_letter_code
_entity_poly.pdbx_strand_id
1 'polypeptide(L)'
;MVYAPPAPPSAPLATPRNGLGLAGFVLGVTGVVVSLGVVTFAVSAPLGLAGLVVGCCALPRLRRGEATNGTLTRVGIGLSALALVLSLIGGLASAAVVAWYQETRTGTAPPAPAPPASAPAGTPGATAAAPAPSPSTPAATAPAPSEAAPAADGGTTAAGAVLGFGETATVDFSSTDEPGGRVQVRLDAVDTGNPQDLESLGLGDRAAGMVPHYLRFTVTGVANSQNLEFSDLNHNLGGLLPDGSEAAKVHLLGDFAPCNGESFPSGFADGASFQTCVVYLASPTAPVTGASYEDSGTPYDLFDGAPIRWQR
;
A
#
# COMPACT_ATOMS: atom_id res chain seq x y z
N MET A 1 22.10 -45.84 72.74
CA MET A 1 21.69 -44.88 71.70
C MET A 1 20.44 -45.44 71.04
N VAL A 2 19.29 -44.79 71.23
CA VAL A 2 18.02 -45.22 70.63
C VAL A 2 17.93 -44.62 69.23
N TYR A 3 17.87 -45.47 68.21
CA TYR A 3 17.72 -45.05 66.82
C TYR A 3 16.28 -44.62 66.59
N ALA A 4 16.06 -43.32 66.33
CA ALA A 4 14.75 -42.82 65.90
C ALA A 4 14.54 -43.19 64.42
N PRO A 5 13.38 -43.75 64.04
CA PRO A 5 13.11 -44.09 62.65
C PRO A 5 13.06 -42.83 61.79
N PRO A 6 13.53 -42.89 60.52
CA PRO A 6 13.49 -41.75 59.61
C PRO A 6 12.04 -41.30 59.38
N ALA A 7 11.82 -40.00 59.40
CA ALA A 7 10.51 -39.40 59.15
C ALA A 7 10.00 -39.78 57.74
N PRO A 8 8.70 -40.07 57.59
CA PRO A 8 8.13 -40.41 56.29
C PRO A 8 8.29 -39.23 55.31
N PRO A 9 8.52 -39.50 54.02
CA PRO A 9 8.63 -38.45 53.02
C PRO A 9 7.32 -37.66 52.92
N SER A 10 7.43 -36.34 53.00
CA SER A 10 6.32 -35.41 52.79
C SER A 10 5.71 -35.64 51.40
N ALA A 11 4.41 -35.87 51.33
CA ALA A 11 3.72 -35.96 50.04
C ALA A 11 3.85 -34.61 49.29
N PRO A 12 4.17 -34.61 47.98
CA PRO A 12 4.25 -33.38 47.21
C PRO A 12 2.90 -32.68 47.16
N LEU A 13 2.88 -31.37 47.44
CA LEU A 13 1.68 -30.55 47.32
C LEU A 13 1.22 -30.52 45.86
N ALA A 14 -0.05 -30.88 45.62
CA ALA A 14 -0.63 -30.86 44.28
C ALA A 14 -0.61 -29.44 43.71
N THR A 15 -0.03 -29.26 42.53
CA THR A 15 0.09 -27.96 41.87
C THR A 15 -1.27 -27.51 41.32
N PRO A 16 -1.73 -26.28 41.59
CA PRO A 16 -3.03 -25.80 41.12
C PRO A 16 -3.08 -25.65 39.59
N ARG A 17 -4.20 -26.03 38.97
CA ARG A 17 -4.38 -26.12 37.50
C ARG A 17 -4.88 -24.80 36.89
N ASN A 18 -4.09 -23.74 37.04
CA ASN A 18 -4.44 -22.37 36.67
C ASN A 18 -4.30 -22.03 35.16
N GLY A 19 -3.74 -22.95 34.35
CA GLY A 19 -3.34 -22.67 32.95
C GLY A 19 -4.45 -22.17 32.03
N LEU A 20 -5.67 -22.70 32.13
CA LEU A 20 -6.79 -22.24 31.28
C LEU A 20 -7.22 -20.80 31.61
N GLY A 21 -7.27 -20.43 32.89
CA GLY A 21 -7.64 -19.08 33.31
C GLY A 21 -6.61 -18.03 32.85
N LEU A 22 -5.33 -18.38 32.84
CA LEU A 22 -4.26 -17.52 32.32
C LEU A 22 -4.36 -17.37 30.79
N ALA A 23 -4.56 -18.46 30.06
CA ALA A 23 -4.67 -18.44 28.61
C ALA A 23 -5.86 -17.59 28.14
N GLY A 24 -7.03 -17.74 28.76
CA GLY A 24 -8.20 -16.92 28.46
C GLY A 24 -7.97 -15.42 28.76
N PHE A 25 -7.22 -15.11 29.83
CA PHE A 25 -6.86 -13.73 30.16
C PHE A 25 -5.93 -13.10 29.12
N VAL A 26 -4.85 -13.79 28.74
CA VAL A 26 -3.89 -13.28 27.73
C VAL A 26 -4.59 -13.05 26.39
N LEU A 27 -5.38 -14.03 25.92
CA LEU A 27 -6.13 -13.88 24.67
C LEU A 27 -7.13 -12.72 24.71
N GLY A 28 -7.81 -12.52 25.85
CA GLY A 28 -8.71 -11.39 26.05
C GLY A 28 -8.00 -10.04 25.99
N VAL A 29 -6.86 -9.88 26.67
CA VAL A 29 -6.05 -8.65 26.62
C VAL A 29 -5.56 -8.37 25.21
N THR A 30 -4.96 -9.36 24.54
CA THR A 30 -4.47 -9.20 23.17
C THR A 30 -5.61 -8.85 22.22
N GLY A 31 -6.78 -9.48 22.35
CA GLY A 31 -7.96 -9.16 21.55
C GLY A 31 -8.41 -7.70 21.72
N VAL A 32 -8.42 -7.16 22.94
CA VAL A 32 -8.76 -5.76 23.20
C VAL A 32 -7.72 -4.82 22.59
N VAL A 33 -6.43 -5.07 22.78
CA VAL A 33 -5.35 -4.23 22.22
C VAL A 33 -5.41 -4.21 20.69
N VAL A 34 -5.61 -5.38 20.06
CA VAL A 34 -5.75 -5.48 18.60
C VAL A 34 -7.03 -4.78 18.11
N SER A 35 -8.10 -4.73 18.92
CA SER A 35 -9.34 -4.03 18.56
C SER A 35 -9.24 -2.49 18.59
N LEU A 36 -8.17 -1.91 19.15
CA LEU A 36 -7.96 -0.46 19.09
C LEU A 36 -7.45 0.02 17.72
N GLY A 37 -6.91 -0.88 16.88
CA GLY A 37 -6.50 -0.55 15.52
C GLY A 37 -7.69 -0.47 14.57
N VAL A 38 -7.76 0.63 13.79
CA VAL A 38 -8.87 0.93 12.86
C VAL A 38 -9.04 -0.12 11.75
N VAL A 39 -8.01 -0.92 11.47
CA VAL A 39 -8.00 -1.92 10.37
C VAL A 39 -8.04 -3.37 10.89
N THR A 40 -7.83 -3.59 12.20
CA THR A 40 -7.58 -4.92 12.77
C THR A 40 -8.80 -5.58 13.40
N PHE A 41 -10.00 -5.00 13.24
CA PHE A 41 -11.25 -5.52 13.82
C PHE A 41 -11.57 -6.96 13.40
N ALA A 42 -11.23 -7.36 12.16
CA ALA A 42 -11.44 -8.72 11.69
C ALA A 42 -10.56 -9.75 12.42
N VAL A 43 -9.39 -9.35 12.90
CA VAL A 43 -8.45 -10.20 13.63
C VAL A 43 -8.79 -10.24 15.12
N SER A 44 -9.42 -9.20 15.68
CA SER A 44 -9.81 -9.21 17.09
C SER A 44 -10.99 -10.16 17.40
N ALA A 45 -11.89 -10.38 16.43
CA ALA A 45 -13.01 -11.32 16.57
C ALA A 45 -12.59 -12.76 16.94
N PRO A 46 -11.73 -13.45 16.17
CA PRO A 46 -11.32 -14.82 16.51
C PRO A 46 -10.54 -14.89 17.83
N LEU A 47 -9.74 -13.87 18.17
CA LEU A 47 -9.01 -13.81 19.44
C LEU A 47 -9.96 -13.65 20.64
N GLY A 48 -10.93 -12.74 20.54
CA GLY A 48 -11.97 -12.56 21.55
C GLY A 48 -12.81 -13.83 21.73
N LEU A 49 -13.16 -14.52 20.64
CA LEU A 49 -13.90 -15.78 20.71
C LEU A 49 -13.08 -16.90 21.37
N ALA A 50 -11.82 -17.07 20.96
CA ALA A 50 -10.92 -18.06 21.55
C ALA A 50 -10.70 -17.83 23.05
N GLY A 51 -10.45 -16.57 23.45
CA GLY A 51 -10.33 -16.17 24.84
C GLY A 51 -11.59 -16.46 25.65
N LEU A 52 -12.76 -16.19 25.07
CA LEU A 52 -14.05 -16.44 25.70
C LEU A 52 -14.30 -17.94 25.92
N VAL A 53 -14.07 -18.77 24.90
CA VAL A 53 -14.24 -20.23 24.99
C VAL A 53 -13.29 -20.82 26.03
N VAL A 54 -12.00 -20.46 25.99
CA VAL A 54 -10.99 -20.94 26.93
C VAL A 54 -11.32 -20.51 28.36
N GLY A 55 -11.75 -19.26 28.56
CA GLY A 55 -12.19 -18.73 29.85
C GLY A 55 -13.41 -19.46 30.41
N CYS A 56 -14.43 -19.71 29.58
CA CYS A 56 -15.63 -20.46 29.97
C CYS A 56 -15.29 -21.91 30.36
N CYS A 57 -14.38 -22.57 29.65
CA CYS A 57 -13.90 -23.92 29.96
C CYS A 57 -13.13 -24.01 31.29
N ALA A 58 -12.64 -22.89 31.84
CA ALA A 58 -12.01 -22.84 33.15
C ALA A 58 -13.03 -22.82 34.31
N LEU A 59 -14.29 -22.43 34.08
CA LEU A 59 -15.32 -22.30 35.11
C LEU A 59 -15.64 -23.61 35.85
N PRO A 60 -15.77 -24.78 35.19
CA PRO A 60 -15.98 -26.05 35.88
C PRO A 60 -14.82 -26.43 36.82
N ARG A 61 -13.58 -26.01 36.50
CA ARG A 61 -12.39 -26.29 37.34
C ARG A 61 -12.36 -25.41 38.58
N LEU A 62 -12.81 -24.17 38.49
CA LEU A 62 -13.01 -23.28 39.64
C LEU A 62 -14.08 -23.83 40.59
N ARG A 63 -15.18 -24.37 40.05
CA ARG A 63 -16.25 -24.98 40.86
C ARG A 63 -15.79 -26.23 41.62
N ARG A 64 -14.83 -26.99 41.06
CA ARG A 64 -14.24 -28.19 41.69
C ARG A 64 -13.08 -27.87 42.65
N GLY A 65 -12.66 -26.60 42.76
CA GLY A 65 -11.51 -26.20 43.58
C GLY A 65 -10.15 -26.60 43.00
N GLU A 66 -10.08 -27.02 41.73
CA GLU A 66 -8.84 -27.43 41.06
C GLU A 66 -7.96 -26.25 40.63
N ALA A 67 -8.55 -25.05 40.60
CA ALA A 67 -7.89 -23.81 40.21
C ALA A 67 -8.16 -22.72 41.27
N THR A 68 -7.16 -21.88 41.52
CA THR A 68 -7.21 -20.83 42.55
C THR A 68 -7.32 -19.42 41.96
N ASN A 69 -7.17 -19.27 40.64
CA ASN A 69 -7.17 -18.00 39.92
C ASN A 69 -8.56 -17.53 39.44
N GLY A 70 -9.57 -17.64 40.30
CA GLY A 70 -10.96 -17.36 39.93
C GLY A 70 -11.23 -15.91 39.53
N THR A 71 -10.52 -14.94 40.11
CA THR A 71 -10.63 -13.52 39.74
C THR A 71 -10.06 -13.27 38.34
N LEU A 72 -8.87 -13.79 38.07
CA LEU A 72 -8.20 -13.67 36.76
C LEU A 72 -9.05 -14.25 35.63
N THR A 73 -9.65 -15.43 35.86
CA THR A 73 -10.52 -16.10 34.89
C THR A 73 -11.75 -15.25 34.54
N ARG A 74 -12.38 -14.61 35.54
CA ARG A 74 -13.54 -13.73 35.33
C ARG A 74 -13.16 -12.47 34.55
N VAL A 75 -12.01 -11.86 34.86
CA VAL A 75 -11.49 -10.71 34.10
C VAL A 75 -11.20 -11.10 32.65
N GLY A 76 -10.58 -12.27 32.41
CA GLY A 76 -10.30 -12.77 31.06
C GLY A 76 -11.55 -12.99 30.21
N ILE A 77 -12.61 -13.55 30.79
CA ILE A 77 -13.93 -13.69 30.13
C ILE A 77 -14.50 -12.31 29.79
N GLY A 78 -14.45 -11.35 30.73
CA GLY A 78 -14.94 -9.99 30.51
C GLY A 78 -14.20 -9.26 29.39
N LEU A 79 -12.86 -9.33 29.36
CA LEU A 79 -12.04 -8.74 28.31
C LEU A 79 -12.29 -9.38 26.94
N SER A 80 -12.48 -10.71 26.91
CA SER A 80 -12.80 -11.43 25.68
C SER A 80 -14.17 -11.03 25.10
N ALA A 81 -15.17 -10.87 25.97
CA ALA A 81 -16.49 -10.36 25.56
C ALA A 81 -16.42 -8.90 25.07
N LEU A 82 -15.64 -8.05 25.76
CA LEU A 82 -15.41 -6.67 25.35
C LEU A 82 -14.72 -6.60 23.98
N ALA A 83 -13.70 -7.42 23.72
CA ALA A 83 -13.03 -7.49 22.43
C ALA A 83 -13.99 -7.86 21.28
N LEU A 84 -14.92 -8.80 21.52
CA LEU A 84 -15.96 -9.15 20.54
C LEU A 84 -16.92 -8.00 20.26
N VAL A 85 -17.36 -7.27 21.30
CA VAL A 85 -18.23 -6.10 21.14
C VAL A 85 -17.52 -4.99 20.37
N LEU A 86 -16.25 -4.69 20.71
CA LEU A 86 -15.44 -3.70 20.01
C LEU A 86 -15.19 -4.09 18.55
N SER A 87 -14.93 -5.38 18.28
CA SER A 87 -14.81 -5.91 16.92
C SER A 87 -16.07 -5.69 16.09
N LEU A 88 -17.25 -5.98 16.66
CA LEU A 88 -18.54 -5.79 15.99
C LEU A 88 -18.82 -4.30 15.70
N ILE A 89 -18.64 -3.44 16.70
CA ILE A 89 -18.86 -1.99 16.56
C ILE A 89 -17.90 -1.41 15.52
N GLY A 90 -16.61 -1.75 15.63
CA GLY A 90 -15.58 -1.31 14.69
C GLY A 90 -15.84 -1.78 13.27
N GLY A 91 -16.17 -3.06 13.09
CA GLY A 91 -16.51 -3.62 11.78
C GLY A 91 -17.73 -2.95 11.12
N LEU A 92 -18.78 -2.67 11.89
CA LEU A 92 -19.95 -1.93 11.40
C LEU A 92 -19.62 -0.47 11.04
N ALA A 93 -18.81 0.20 11.86
CA ALA A 93 -18.36 1.57 11.59
C ALA A 93 -17.48 1.63 10.32
N SER A 94 -16.52 0.71 10.17
CA SER A 94 -15.69 0.60 8.97
C SER A 94 -16.53 0.34 7.71
N ALA A 95 -17.51 -0.56 7.78
CA ALA A 95 -18.41 -0.83 6.66
C ALA A 95 -19.25 0.41 6.29
N ALA A 96 -19.72 1.18 7.26
CA ALA A 96 -20.45 2.42 7.03
C ALA A 96 -19.57 3.49 6.37
N VAL A 97 -18.30 3.62 6.79
CA VAL A 97 -17.33 4.54 6.16
C VAL A 97 -17.07 4.15 4.70
N VAL A 98 -16.88 2.86 4.42
CA VAL A 98 -16.70 2.37 3.03
C VAL A 98 -17.94 2.63 2.18
N ALA A 99 -19.14 2.40 2.71
CA ALA A 99 -20.38 2.67 1.99
C ALA A 99 -20.54 4.16 1.68
N TRP A 100 -20.30 5.04 2.66
CA TRP A 100 -20.29 6.49 2.48
C TRP A 100 -19.27 6.94 1.42
N TYR A 101 -18.08 6.33 1.42
CA TYR A 101 -17.02 6.63 0.45
C TYR A 101 -17.42 6.28 -0.99
N GLN A 102 -18.03 5.11 -1.19
CA GLN A 102 -18.50 4.67 -2.51
C GLN A 102 -19.61 5.60 -3.04
N GLU A 103 -20.56 5.98 -2.18
CA GLU A 103 -21.65 6.87 -2.57
C GLU A 103 -21.13 8.26 -3.00
N THR A 104 -20.15 8.80 -2.26
CA THR A 104 -19.51 10.09 -2.57
C THR A 104 -18.79 10.07 -3.92
N ARG A 105 -18.21 8.95 -4.34
CA ARG A 105 -17.58 8.80 -5.67
C ARG A 105 -18.59 8.67 -6.82
N THR A 106 -19.79 8.18 -6.54
CA THR A 106 -20.86 8.03 -7.55
C THR A 106 -21.74 9.28 -7.70
N GLY A 107 -21.63 10.24 -6.78
CA GLY A 107 -22.37 11.48 -6.78
C GLY A 107 -21.90 12.47 -7.85
N THR A 108 -22.58 12.45 -9.00
CA THR A 108 -22.67 13.52 -10.03
C THR A 108 -21.35 14.19 -10.40
N ALA A 109 -20.65 13.61 -11.38
CA ALA A 109 -19.70 14.38 -12.19
C ALA A 109 -20.41 15.65 -12.72
N PRO A 110 -19.85 16.85 -12.53
CA PRO A 110 -20.40 18.06 -13.15
C PRO A 110 -20.49 17.83 -14.66
N PRO A 111 -21.58 18.27 -15.33
CA PRO A 111 -21.73 18.06 -16.77
C PRO A 111 -20.52 18.64 -17.48
N ALA A 112 -19.86 17.80 -18.28
CA ALA A 112 -18.72 18.19 -19.08
C ALA A 112 -19.06 19.45 -19.90
N PRO A 113 -18.15 20.45 -19.97
CA PRO A 113 -18.37 21.62 -20.81
C PRO A 113 -18.59 21.15 -22.25
N ALA A 114 -19.67 21.61 -22.88
CA ALA A 114 -20.03 21.23 -24.23
C ALA A 114 -18.86 21.53 -25.21
N PRO A 115 -18.55 20.62 -26.14
CA PRO A 115 -17.47 20.84 -27.09
C PRO A 115 -17.75 22.09 -27.95
N PRO A 116 -16.73 22.91 -28.26
CA PRO A 116 -16.92 24.06 -29.15
C PRO A 116 -17.38 23.57 -30.52
N ALA A 117 -18.46 24.18 -31.02
CA ALA A 117 -19.06 23.89 -32.31
C ALA A 117 -18.02 24.01 -33.44
N SER A 118 -17.90 22.96 -34.23
CA SER A 118 -17.03 22.90 -35.41
C SER A 118 -17.35 24.02 -36.39
N ALA A 119 -16.33 24.82 -36.73
CA ALA A 119 -16.41 25.77 -37.84
C ALA A 119 -16.52 25.00 -39.18
N PRO A 120 -17.28 25.50 -40.17
CA PRO A 120 -17.45 24.79 -41.43
C PRO A 120 -16.19 24.84 -42.29
N ALA A 121 -15.88 23.71 -42.92
CA ALA A 121 -14.91 23.61 -44.00
C ALA A 121 -15.27 24.53 -45.17
N GLY A 122 -14.34 25.41 -45.56
CA GLY A 122 -14.38 26.16 -46.81
C GLY A 122 -13.57 25.47 -47.90
N THR A 123 -14.27 25.10 -48.98
CA THR A 123 -13.85 24.43 -50.23
C THR A 123 -12.71 25.15 -51.00
N PRO A 124 -11.90 24.42 -51.81
CA PRO A 124 -10.67 24.92 -52.41
C PRO A 124 -10.86 25.55 -53.81
N GLY A 125 -9.92 26.42 -54.21
CA GLY A 125 -9.65 26.73 -55.62
C GLY A 125 -9.17 28.16 -55.88
N ALA A 126 -7.92 28.33 -56.29
CA ALA A 126 -7.53 28.94 -57.57
C ALA A 126 -6.03 29.32 -57.62
N THR A 127 -5.37 28.67 -58.57
CA THR A 127 -4.02 28.74 -59.12
C THR A 127 -3.40 30.13 -59.35
N ALA A 128 -2.06 30.14 -59.30
CA ALA A 128 -1.08 30.82 -60.19
C ALA A 128 -0.28 31.98 -59.60
N ALA A 129 0.99 31.71 -59.25
CA ALA A 129 2.17 32.31 -59.90
C ALA A 129 3.48 31.83 -59.25
N ALA A 130 4.35 31.23 -60.05
CA ALA A 130 5.79 31.05 -59.82
C ALA A 130 6.48 31.27 -61.19
N PRO A 131 7.82 31.39 -61.33
CA PRO A 131 8.90 31.44 -60.33
C PRO A 131 10.00 32.52 -60.63
N ALA A 132 10.97 32.70 -59.72
CA ALA A 132 12.34 33.13 -60.04
C ALA A 132 13.34 32.76 -58.91
N PRO A 133 14.64 32.55 -59.18
CA PRO A 133 15.40 31.39 -58.69
C PRO A 133 16.37 31.61 -57.51
N SER A 134 16.89 30.47 -57.03
CA SER A 134 17.88 30.21 -55.96
C SER A 134 19.21 30.99 -56.06
N PRO A 135 20.04 30.92 -54.99
CA PRO A 135 21.10 29.90 -55.01
C PRO A 135 21.39 29.19 -53.66
N SER A 136 21.68 27.90 -53.81
CA SER A 136 22.80 27.12 -53.24
C SER A 136 23.12 27.08 -51.73
N THR A 137 23.04 25.85 -51.23
CA THR A 137 23.49 25.20 -49.97
C THR A 137 24.98 25.40 -49.61
N PRO A 138 25.45 25.12 -48.37
CA PRO A 138 25.74 23.72 -47.96
C PRO A 138 25.55 23.33 -46.48
N ALA A 139 25.15 22.06 -46.31
CA ALA A 139 25.66 21.04 -45.38
C ALA A 139 25.68 21.22 -43.85
N ALA A 140 25.10 20.19 -43.20
CA ALA A 140 25.57 19.49 -42.01
C ALA A 140 25.53 20.21 -40.65
N THR A 141 24.64 19.74 -39.77
CA THR A 141 25.03 19.21 -38.44
C THR A 141 23.92 18.27 -37.94
N ALA A 142 24.29 17.01 -37.71
CA ALA A 142 23.47 16.04 -37.00
C ALA A 142 23.34 16.47 -35.52
N PRO A 143 22.19 16.28 -34.84
CA PRO A 143 22.18 16.35 -33.40
C PRO A 143 22.90 15.10 -32.87
N ALA A 144 24.10 15.29 -32.33
CA ALA A 144 24.68 14.38 -31.36
C ALA A 144 23.72 14.28 -30.14
N PRO A 145 23.70 13.13 -29.43
CA PRO A 145 22.72 12.86 -28.38
C PRO A 145 22.84 13.93 -27.30
N SER A 146 21.72 14.56 -26.95
CA SER A 146 21.66 15.48 -25.82
C SER A 146 22.03 14.71 -24.56
N GLU A 147 23.20 15.10 -24.07
CA GLU A 147 23.76 14.83 -22.77
C GLU A 147 22.69 14.90 -21.68
N ALA A 148 22.80 13.99 -20.71
CA ALA A 148 21.89 13.78 -19.61
C ALA A 148 21.44 15.11 -18.96
N ALA A 149 20.14 15.19 -18.69
CA ALA A 149 19.55 16.29 -17.96
C ALA A 149 20.32 16.55 -16.65
N PRO A 150 20.51 17.84 -16.28
CA PRO A 150 21.29 18.22 -15.11
C PRO A 150 20.63 17.71 -13.83
N ALA A 151 21.45 17.28 -12.88
CA ALA A 151 21.02 17.12 -11.49
C ALA A 151 20.50 18.48 -10.99
N ALA A 152 19.18 18.64 -10.95
CA ALA A 152 18.55 19.85 -10.45
C ALA A 152 18.65 19.91 -8.93
N ASP A 153 19.19 21.03 -8.47
CA ASP A 153 19.11 21.70 -7.16
C ASP A 153 18.24 21.04 -6.07
N GLY A 154 18.78 21.02 -4.84
CA GLY A 154 18.30 20.29 -3.65
C GLY A 154 16.92 20.62 -3.07
N GLY A 155 15.90 20.86 -3.90
CA GLY A 155 14.49 20.97 -3.52
C GLY A 155 13.67 19.73 -3.89
N THR A 156 12.48 19.60 -3.30
CA THR A 156 11.49 18.60 -3.68
C THR A 156 10.68 19.06 -4.90
N THR A 157 10.21 18.12 -5.70
CA THR A 157 9.31 18.35 -6.83
C THR A 157 7.99 18.91 -6.33
N ALA A 158 7.46 19.94 -7.02
CA ALA A 158 6.22 20.58 -6.62
C ALA A 158 5.04 19.59 -6.61
N ALA A 159 4.14 19.72 -5.63
CA ALA A 159 2.87 19.00 -5.62
C ALA A 159 2.05 19.32 -6.88
N GLY A 160 1.41 18.30 -7.45
CA GLY A 160 0.65 18.41 -8.70
C GLY A 160 1.52 18.51 -9.96
N ALA A 161 2.84 18.36 -9.86
CA ALA A 161 3.71 18.35 -11.03
C ALA A 161 3.33 17.22 -12.00
N VAL A 162 3.31 17.55 -13.30
CA VAL A 162 3.12 16.58 -14.39
C VAL A 162 4.45 16.43 -15.09
N LEU A 163 4.97 15.21 -15.10
CA LEU A 163 6.27 14.83 -15.62
C LEU A 163 6.11 13.88 -16.80
N GLY A 164 7.06 13.92 -17.73
CA GLY A 164 7.20 12.95 -18.81
C GLY A 164 7.78 11.63 -18.31
N PHE A 165 7.58 10.54 -19.06
CA PHE A 165 8.27 9.28 -18.78
C PHE A 165 9.79 9.49 -18.90
N GLY A 166 10.56 8.93 -17.97
CA GLY A 166 11.99 9.16 -17.88
C GLY A 166 12.40 10.46 -17.16
N GLU A 167 11.45 11.33 -16.79
CA GLU A 167 11.73 12.46 -15.91
C GLU A 167 11.65 12.04 -14.44
N THR A 168 12.49 12.68 -13.63
CA THR A 168 12.68 12.33 -12.22
C THR A 168 11.92 13.29 -11.31
N ALA A 169 11.14 12.76 -10.37
CA ALA A 169 10.62 13.49 -9.24
C ALA A 169 11.55 13.36 -8.03
N THR A 170 11.88 14.47 -7.37
CA THR A 170 12.60 14.45 -6.08
C THR A 170 11.59 14.58 -4.95
N VAL A 171 11.52 13.61 -4.04
CA VAL A 171 10.54 13.59 -2.95
C VAL A 171 11.23 13.29 -1.62
N ASP A 172 10.73 13.90 -0.55
CA ASP A 172 11.04 13.48 0.81
C ASP A 172 10.08 12.34 1.17
N PHE A 173 10.61 11.23 1.66
CA PHE A 173 9.86 10.02 1.98
C PHE A 173 10.19 9.53 3.39
N SER A 174 9.19 9.01 4.10
CA SER A 174 9.36 8.41 5.43
C SER A 174 8.37 7.27 5.62
N SER A 175 8.81 6.10 6.10
CA SER A 175 7.91 4.96 6.36
C SER A 175 7.32 4.95 7.78
N THR A 176 7.92 5.68 8.71
CA THR A 176 7.50 5.86 10.11
C THR A 176 7.83 7.29 10.59
N ASP A 177 7.39 7.68 11.79
CA ASP A 177 7.62 9.01 12.38
C ASP A 177 9.11 9.37 12.70
N GLU A 178 10.10 8.63 12.18
CA GLU A 178 11.55 8.78 12.49
C GLU A 178 12.39 8.75 11.20
N PRO A 179 13.55 9.44 11.17
CA PRO A 179 13.85 10.43 10.14
C PRO A 179 13.80 9.83 8.73
N GLY A 180 12.94 10.40 7.89
CA GLY A 180 12.89 10.06 6.48
C GLY A 180 14.18 10.38 5.70
N GLY A 181 14.13 10.12 4.42
CA GLY A 181 15.19 10.39 3.46
C GLY A 181 14.62 11.00 2.19
N ARG A 182 15.50 11.59 1.39
CA ARG A 182 15.15 12.15 0.09
C ARG A 182 15.56 11.22 -1.02
N VAL A 183 14.63 10.97 -1.92
CA VAL A 183 14.86 10.11 -3.09
C VAL A 183 14.40 10.78 -4.36
N GLN A 184 15.02 10.35 -5.45
CA GLN A 184 14.61 10.61 -6.80
C GLN A 184 13.87 9.39 -7.33
N VAL A 185 12.66 9.58 -7.84
CA VAL A 185 11.80 8.54 -8.40
C VAL A 185 11.59 8.85 -9.87
N ARG A 186 11.84 7.87 -10.74
CA ARG A 186 11.65 8.01 -12.19
C ARG A 186 10.79 6.86 -12.70
N LEU A 187 9.72 7.18 -13.41
CA LEU A 187 8.97 6.18 -14.16
C LEU A 187 9.74 5.84 -15.45
N ASP A 188 10.25 4.61 -15.55
CA ASP A 188 11.01 4.16 -16.72
C ASP A 188 10.07 3.63 -17.82
N ALA A 189 9.08 2.82 -17.44
CA ALA A 189 8.18 2.18 -18.40
C ALA A 189 6.83 1.80 -17.78
N VAL A 190 5.82 1.71 -18.65
CA VAL A 190 4.51 1.12 -18.36
C VAL A 190 4.27 0.04 -19.41
N ASP A 191 4.45 -1.22 -19.02
CA ASP A 191 4.32 -2.37 -19.89
C ASP A 191 2.94 -3.01 -19.73
N THR A 192 2.28 -3.37 -20.83
CA THR A 192 1.08 -4.20 -20.78
C THR A 192 1.50 -5.67 -20.66
N GLY A 193 1.09 -6.31 -19.58
CA GLY A 193 1.38 -7.72 -19.29
C GLY A 193 0.42 -8.71 -19.95
N ASN A 194 0.71 -10.00 -19.82
CA ASN A 194 -0.16 -11.06 -20.31
C ASN A 194 -1.18 -11.42 -19.22
N PRO A 195 -2.50 -11.45 -19.50
CA PRO A 195 -3.51 -11.89 -18.53
C PRO A 195 -3.22 -13.26 -17.90
N GLN A 196 -2.52 -14.17 -18.60
CA GLN A 196 -2.12 -15.47 -18.05
C GLN A 196 -1.13 -15.36 -16.88
N ASP A 197 -0.37 -14.27 -16.79
CA ASP A 197 0.59 -14.06 -15.70
C ASP A 197 -0.13 -13.98 -14.34
N LEU A 198 -1.39 -13.50 -14.34
CA LEU A 198 -2.22 -13.37 -13.15
C LEU A 198 -2.68 -14.71 -12.56
N GLU A 199 -2.65 -15.80 -13.33
CA GLU A 199 -3.04 -17.13 -12.84
C GLU A 199 -2.16 -17.58 -11.67
N SER A 200 -0.87 -17.24 -11.73
CA SER A 200 0.10 -17.51 -10.66
C SER A 200 -0.19 -16.77 -9.34
N LEU A 201 -0.95 -15.68 -9.41
CA LEU A 201 -1.26 -14.83 -8.27
C LEU A 201 -2.57 -15.22 -7.56
N GLY A 202 -3.35 -16.15 -8.14
CA GLY A 202 -4.57 -16.66 -7.49
C GLY A 202 -5.65 -15.60 -7.22
N LEU A 203 -5.76 -14.57 -8.06
CA LEU A 203 -6.64 -13.40 -7.84
C LEU A 203 -8.15 -13.72 -7.97
N GLY A 204 -8.50 -14.88 -8.54
CA GLY A 204 -9.88 -15.31 -8.76
C GLY A 204 -10.66 -14.33 -9.66
N ASP A 205 -11.95 -14.14 -9.37
CA ASP A 205 -12.86 -13.31 -10.17
C ASP A 205 -12.42 -11.84 -10.28
N ARG A 206 -11.55 -11.35 -9.39
CA ARG A 206 -11.02 -9.98 -9.45
C ARG A 206 -10.16 -9.71 -10.68
N ALA A 207 -9.55 -10.74 -11.26
CA ALA A 207 -8.75 -10.61 -12.48
C ALA A 207 -9.54 -10.90 -13.76
N ALA A 208 -10.81 -11.33 -13.64
CA ALA A 208 -11.60 -11.73 -14.80
C ALA A 208 -11.82 -10.56 -15.76
N GLY A 209 -11.34 -10.70 -17.00
CA GLY A 209 -11.44 -9.65 -18.02
C GLY A 209 -10.51 -8.46 -17.81
N MET A 210 -9.59 -8.53 -16.85
CA MET A 210 -8.60 -7.49 -16.57
C MET A 210 -7.26 -7.81 -17.22
N VAL A 211 -6.48 -6.77 -17.51
CA VAL A 211 -5.14 -6.87 -18.10
C VAL A 211 -4.12 -6.31 -17.10
N PRO A 212 -3.08 -7.07 -16.72
CA PRO A 212 -2.03 -6.56 -15.86
C PRO A 212 -1.17 -5.53 -16.58
N HIS A 213 -0.74 -4.50 -15.86
CA HIS A 213 0.20 -3.49 -16.31
C HIS A 213 1.35 -3.42 -15.29
N TYR A 214 2.57 -3.42 -15.79
CA TYR A 214 3.81 -3.44 -15.00
C TYR A 214 4.47 -2.07 -15.11
N LEU A 215 4.47 -1.32 -14.01
CA LEU A 215 5.05 0.01 -13.96
C LEU A 215 6.43 -0.13 -13.33
N ARG A 216 7.47 0.21 -14.09
CA ARG A 216 8.87 0.08 -13.69
C ARG A 216 9.41 1.43 -13.29
N PHE A 217 10.01 1.49 -12.11
CA PHE A 217 10.61 2.70 -11.57
C PHE A 217 12.07 2.48 -11.24
N THR A 218 12.85 3.54 -11.42
CA THR A 218 14.18 3.65 -10.83
C THR A 218 14.09 4.62 -9.66
N VAL A 219 14.61 4.20 -8.50
CA VAL A 219 14.70 5.01 -7.30
C VAL A 219 16.17 5.26 -6.98
N THR A 220 16.54 6.52 -6.77
CA THR A 220 17.91 6.98 -6.48
C THR A 220 17.96 7.76 -5.19
N GLY A 221 18.87 7.39 -4.28
CA GLY A 221 19.07 8.11 -3.02
C GLY A 221 19.67 9.50 -3.25
N VAL A 222 19.19 10.51 -2.53
CA VAL A 222 19.66 11.90 -2.66
C VAL A 222 20.26 12.41 -1.36
N ALA A 223 19.51 12.34 -0.26
CA ALA A 223 19.95 12.86 1.03
C ALA A 223 19.35 12.07 2.19
N ASN A 224 20.17 11.67 3.16
CA ASN A 224 19.76 10.84 4.29
C ASN A 224 19.07 9.52 3.87
N SER A 225 19.37 9.04 2.66
CA SER A 225 18.69 7.90 2.05
C SER A 225 18.97 6.60 2.80
N GLN A 226 20.06 6.53 3.57
CA GLN A 226 20.36 5.42 4.46
C GLN A 226 19.28 5.16 5.52
N ASN A 227 18.48 6.18 5.86
CA ASN A 227 17.38 5.98 6.81
C ASN A 227 16.20 5.22 6.20
N LEU A 228 16.17 5.05 4.88
CA LEU A 228 15.10 4.38 4.16
C LEU A 228 15.33 2.88 4.02
N GLU A 229 16.46 2.35 4.48
CA GLU A 229 16.78 0.92 4.40
C GLU A 229 15.61 0.05 4.90
N PHE A 230 15.22 -0.97 4.14
CA PHE A 230 14.09 -1.86 4.41
C PHE A 230 12.69 -1.23 4.37
N SER A 231 12.58 0.06 4.11
CA SER A 231 11.28 0.70 3.88
C SER A 231 10.72 0.33 2.51
N ASP A 232 9.42 0.53 2.31
CA ASP A 232 8.75 0.23 1.03
C ASP A 232 8.09 1.48 0.45
N LEU A 233 8.56 1.94 -0.71
CA LEU A 233 7.98 3.06 -1.46
C LEU A 233 6.82 2.60 -2.36
N ASN A 234 6.65 1.30 -2.59
CA ASN A 234 5.75 0.77 -3.62
C ASN A 234 4.27 1.05 -3.28
N HIS A 235 3.95 1.28 -2.00
CA HIS A 235 2.62 1.72 -1.60
C HIS A 235 2.27 3.12 -2.14
N ASN A 236 3.25 4.01 -2.23
CA ASN A 236 3.11 5.40 -2.68
C ASN A 236 3.13 5.56 -4.21
N LEU A 237 3.45 4.50 -4.94
CA LEU A 237 3.47 4.50 -6.40
C LEU A 237 2.11 4.07 -6.93
N GLY A 238 1.40 5.02 -7.54
CA GLY A 238 0.08 4.92 -8.15
C GLY A 238 0.12 4.56 -9.65
N GLY A 239 -0.90 3.88 -10.17
CA GLY A 239 -1.08 3.62 -11.60
C GLY A 239 -2.29 4.38 -12.13
N LEU A 240 -2.14 5.14 -13.23
CA LEU A 240 -3.19 6.05 -13.71
C LEU A 240 -3.88 5.53 -14.98
N LEU A 241 -5.20 5.53 -14.96
CA LEU A 241 -6.08 5.31 -16.10
C LEU A 241 -6.16 6.56 -17.01
N PRO A 242 -6.74 6.47 -18.22
CA PRO A 242 -6.76 7.59 -19.17
C PRO A 242 -7.57 8.79 -18.69
N ASP A 243 -8.53 8.59 -17.78
CA ASP A 243 -9.31 9.66 -17.14
C ASP A 243 -8.60 10.29 -15.93
N GLY A 244 -7.40 9.81 -15.59
CA GLY A 244 -6.60 10.26 -14.46
C GLY A 244 -6.99 9.65 -13.12
N SER A 245 -7.93 8.70 -13.09
CA SER A 245 -8.24 7.91 -11.88
C SER A 245 -7.22 6.79 -11.66
N GLU A 246 -7.15 6.27 -10.43
CA GLU A 246 -6.25 5.18 -10.10
C GLU A 246 -6.75 3.82 -10.59
N ALA A 247 -5.85 3.04 -11.18
CA ALA A 247 -6.05 1.65 -11.54
C ALA A 247 -6.05 0.75 -10.29
N ALA A 248 -6.58 -0.46 -10.42
CA ALA A 248 -6.64 -1.40 -9.30
C ALA A 248 -5.24 -2.00 -9.01
N LYS A 249 -4.62 -1.61 -7.89
CA LYS A 249 -3.32 -2.15 -7.44
C LYS A 249 -3.42 -3.64 -7.09
N VAL A 250 -2.43 -4.42 -7.51
CA VAL A 250 -2.25 -5.82 -7.06
C VAL A 250 -1.16 -5.84 -6.00
N HIS A 251 -1.51 -6.32 -4.81
CA HIS A 251 -0.52 -6.58 -3.76
C HIS A 251 0.12 -7.94 -3.99
N LEU A 252 1.40 -7.95 -4.34
CA LEU A 252 2.17 -9.17 -4.55
C LEU A 252 2.59 -9.77 -3.20
N LEU A 253 2.39 -11.08 -3.06
CA LEU A 253 2.84 -11.86 -1.91
C LEU A 253 4.06 -12.68 -2.35
N GLY A 254 5.25 -12.09 -2.25
CA GLY A 254 6.52 -12.68 -2.70
C GLY A 254 6.91 -12.26 -4.12
N ASP A 255 7.84 -13.03 -4.71
CA ASP A 255 8.41 -12.71 -6.01
C ASP A 255 7.42 -12.95 -7.16
N PHE A 256 7.42 -12.03 -8.12
CA PHE A 256 6.64 -12.15 -9.35
C PHE A 256 7.52 -11.79 -10.54
N ALA A 257 8.02 -12.81 -11.23
CA ALA A 257 9.05 -12.66 -12.26
C ALA A 257 8.74 -11.58 -13.34
N PRO A 258 7.49 -11.40 -13.81
CA PRO A 258 7.18 -10.34 -14.77
C PRO A 258 7.41 -8.91 -14.22
N CYS A 259 7.22 -8.71 -12.91
CA CYS A 259 7.28 -7.41 -12.25
C CYS A 259 7.68 -7.60 -10.78
N ASN A 260 8.98 -7.52 -10.48
CA ASN A 260 9.48 -7.64 -9.12
C ASN A 260 9.42 -6.30 -8.38
N GLY A 261 8.62 -6.25 -7.32
CA GLY A 261 8.60 -5.13 -6.39
C GLY A 261 9.78 -5.24 -5.43
N GLU A 262 10.60 -4.21 -5.37
CA GLU A 262 11.74 -4.13 -4.47
C GLU A 262 11.49 -3.06 -3.42
N SER A 263 11.83 -3.37 -2.18
CA SER A 263 11.94 -2.38 -1.11
C SER A 263 13.34 -1.75 -1.13
N PHE A 264 13.58 -0.70 -0.34
CA PHE A 264 14.91 -0.10 -0.24
C PHE A 264 15.93 -1.16 0.22
N PRO A 265 16.99 -1.44 -0.56
CA PRO A 265 17.89 -2.56 -0.31
C PRO A 265 18.78 -2.32 0.90
N SER A 266 19.35 -3.39 1.45
CA SER A 266 20.31 -3.26 2.55
C SER A 266 21.53 -2.44 2.13
N GLY A 267 21.97 -1.51 2.99
CA GLY A 267 23.07 -0.59 2.69
C GLY A 267 22.74 0.47 1.65
N PHE A 268 21.45 0.76 1.40
CA PHE A 268 21.05 1.89 0.55
C PHE A 268 21.63 3.20 1.10
N ALA A 269 22.07 4.08 0.20
CA ALA A 269 22.78 5.30 0.56
C ALA A 269 22.55 6.38 -0.50
N ASP A 270 22.98 7.61 -0.20
CA ASP A 270 22.93 8.72 -1.15
C ASP A 270 23.73 8.38 -2.43
N GLY A 271 23.13 8.63 -3.59
CA GLY A 271 23.66 8.26 -4.91
C GLY A 271 23.43 6.80 -5.32
N ALA A 272 23.05 5.89 -4.40
CA ALA A 272 22.71 4.52 -4.75
C ALA A 272 21.38 4.48 -5.52
N SER A 273 21.24 3.55 -6.45
CA SER A 273 20.01 3.36 -7.21
C SER A 273 19.57 1.90 -7.25
N PHE A 274 18.26 1.67 -7.25
CA PHE A 274 17.66 0.35 -7.49
C PHE A 274 16.42 0.50 -8.37
N GLN A 275 15.98 -0.62 -8.94
CA GLN A 275 14.75 -0.70 -9.70
C GLN A 275 13.68 -1.39 -8.88
N THR A 276 12.44 -0.92 -8.99
CA THR A 276 11.26 -1.57 -8.42
C THR A 276 10.13 -1.60 -9.46
N CYS A 277 9.17 -2.49 -9.26
CA CYS A 277 8.03 -2.65 -10.13
C CYS A 277 6.73 -2.80 -9.33
N VAL A 278 5.67 -2.15 -9.80
CA VAL A 278 4.32 -2.27 -9.23
C VAL A 278 3.32 -2.72 -10.27
N VAL A 279 2.39 -3.57 -9.84
CA VAL A 279 1.40 -4.22 -10.72
C VAL A 279 0.02 -3.59 -10.54
N TYR A 280 -0.59 -3.25 -11.66
CA TYR A 280 -1.94 -2.70 -11.73
C TYR A 280 -2.82 -3.46 -12.70
N LEU A 281 -4.11 -3.56 -12.40
CA LEU A 281 -5.12 -4.12 -13.27
C LEU A 281 -5.94 -3.01 -13.91
N ALA A 282 -6.12 -3.11 -15.22
CA ALA A 282 -6.96 -2.22 -15.99
C ALA A 282 -7.86 -3.00 -16.97
N SER A 283 -8.98 -2.39 -17.34
CA SER A 283 -9.81 -2.91 -18.43
C SER A 283 -9.05 -2.80 -19.76
N PRO A 284 -9.20 -3.75 -20.70
CA PRO A 284 -8.66 -3.62 -22.06
C PRO A 284 -9.07 -2.31 -22.77
N THR A 285 -10.22 -1.74 -22.41
CA THR A 285 -10.74 -0.50 -23.02
C THR A 285 -10.22 0.78 -22.36
N ALA A 286 -9.57 0.68 -21.20
CA ALA A 286 -9.04 1.80 -20.45
C ALA A 286 -7.71 1.36 -19.80
N PRO A 287 -6.62 1.20 -20.58
CA PRO A 287 -5.35 0.71 -20.08
C PRO A 287 -4.67 1.72 -19.15
N VAL A 288 -3.71 1.28 -18.33
CA VAL A 288 -2.89 2.20 -17.54
C VAL A 288 -1.99 2.99 -18.49
N THR A 289 -2.11 4.32 -18.44
CA THR A 289 -1.40 5.26 -19.34
C THR A 289 -0.32 6.09 -18.64
N GLY A 290 -0.29 6.06 -17.31
CA GLY A 290 0.65 6.83 -16.52
C GLY A 290 0.81 6.29 -15.11
N ALA A 291 1.51 7.07 -14.28
CA ALA A 291 1.72 6.75 -12.88
C ALA A 291 1.58 7.99 -11.99
N SER A 292 1.46 7.78 -10.70
CA SER A 292 1.50 8.84 -9.70
C SER A 292 2.44 8.51 -8.55
N TYR A 293 2.92 9.56 -7.87
CA TYR A 293 3.47 9.46 -6.53
C TYR A 293 2.56 10.21 -5.58
N GLU A 294 2.09 9.52 -4.57
CA GLU A 294 1.21 10.04 -3.52
C GLU A 294 1.77 9.68 -2.15
N ASP A 295 1.62 10.58 -1.19
CA ASP A 295 2.07 10.33 0.17
C ASP A 295 1.13 11.01 1.17
N SER A 296 0.52 10.20 2.03
CA SER A 296 -0.57 10.64 2.88
C SER A 296 -0.10 11.64 3.94
N GLY A 297 -0.86 12.70 4.17
CA GLY A 297 -0.49 13.75 5.13
C GLY A 297 0.66 14.64 4.66
N THR A 298 1.04 14.56 3.38
CA THR A 298 2.01 15.45 2.73
C THR A 298 1.31 16.32 1.67
N PRO A 299 1.99 17.31 1.07
CA PRO A 299 1.44 18.02 -0.09
C PRO A 299 1.08 17.12 -1.28
N TYR A 300 1.57 15.87 -1.32
CA TYR A 300 1.29 14.88 -2.36
C TYR A 300 0.07 13.99 -2.07
N ASP A 301 -0.65 14.22 -0.98
CA ASP A 301 -1.83 13.43 -0.60
C ASP A 301 -2.88 13.40 -1.73
N LEU A 302 -3.52 12.25 -1.92
CA LEU A 302 -4.53 12.03 -2.96
C LEU A 302 -5.85 12.78 -2.68
N PHE A 303 -6.18 13.04 -1.42
CA PHE A 303 -7.47 13.57 -0.97
C PHE A 303 -7.46 15.08 -0.75
N ASP A 304 -6.43 15.60 -0.09
CA ASP A 304 -6.31 17.02 0.26
C ASP A 304 -5.00 17.68 -0.24
N GLY A 305 -4.19 16.90 -0.96
CA GLY A 305 -2.98 17.35 -1.65
C GLY A 305 -3.10 17.28 -3.18
N ALA A 306 -1.94 17.27 -3.83
CA ALA A 306 -1.82 17.08 -5.27
C ALA A 306 -0.68 16.10 -5.57
N PRO A 307 -0.99 14.84 -5.95
CA PRO A 307 0.02 13.86 -6.32
C PRO A 307 0.88 14.34 -7.49
N ILE A 308 2.13 13.90 -7.53
CA ILE A 308 2.96 14.03 -8.72
C ILE A 308 2.47 13.00 -9.74
N ARG A 309 2.45 13.34 -11.03
CA ARG A 309 1.96 12.46 -12.09
C ARG A 309 2.98 12.33 -13.21
N TRP A 310 3.20 11.10 -13.66
CA TRP A 310 3.92 10.81 -14.89
C TRP A 310 2.95 10.46 -16.00
N GLN A 311 3.05 11.14 -17.14
CA GLN A 311 2.16 10.98 -18.30
C GLN A 311 2.99 10.98 -19.60
N ARG A 312 2.40 10.45 -20.68
CA ARG A 312 2.97 10.50 -22.03
C ARG A 312 2.50 11.72 -22.82
#